data_AF-A0A4S1WT24-F1
#
_entry.id   AF-A0A4S1WT24-F1
#
_cell.length_a   1.000
_cell.length_b   1.000
_cell.length_c   1.000
_cell.angle_alpha   90.00
_cell.angle_beta   90.00
_cell.angle_gamma   90.00
#
_symmetry.space_group_name_H-M   'P 1'
#
loop_
_entity.id
_entity.type
_entity.pdbx_description
1 polymer ?
#
loop_
_entity_poly.entity_id
_entity_poly.type
_entity_poly.pdbx_seq_one_letter_code
_entity_poly.pdbx_strand_id
1 'polypeptide(L)' 'MKLRVSRAAGRDLDAIYSWTLERWGVSRADGYLRSFNPSFVRLRENPELGPTSDIREGYRKLRHREHIVF' A
#
# COMPACT_ATOMS: atom_id res chain seq x y z
N MET A 1 -10.05 -2.18 14.08
CA MET A 1 -8.63 -1.99 14.51
C MET A 1 -8.14 -0.60 14.10
N LYS A 2 -7.06 -0.05 14.69
CA LYS A 2 -6.41 1.18 14.19
C LYS A 2 -5.30 0.81 13.20
N LEU A 3 -5.36 1.32 11.98
CA LEU A 3 -4.29 1.18 10.99
C LEU A 3 -3.14 2.15 11.33
N ARG A 4 -1.89 1.68 11.27
CA ARG A 4 -0.71 2.53 11.40
C ARG A 4 0.19 2.32 10.19
N VAL A 5 0.61 3.41 9.57
CA VAL A 5 1.59 3.40 8.48
C VAL A 5 2.96 3.66 9.09
N SER A 6 3.93 2.78 8.80
CA SER A 6 5.31 2.98 9.25
C SER A 6 5.95 4.15 8.49
N ARG A 7 7.02 4.74 9.03
CA ARG A 7 7.77 5.79 8.30
C ARG A 7 8.34 5.28 6.98
N ALA A 8 8.73 4.00 6.92
CA ALA A 8 9.20 3.38 5.68
C ALA A 8 8.06 3.31 4.65
N ALA A 9 6.90 2.78 5.05
CA ALA A 9 5.74 2.69 4.16
C ALA A 9 5.24 4.07 3.68
N GLY A 10 5.36 5.12 4.50
CA GLY A 10 5.09 6.49 4.05
C GLY A 10 6.02 6.93 2.92
N ARG A 11 7.33 6.67 3.05
CA ARG A 11 8.30 6.97 1.98
C ARG A 11 8.07 6.14 0.73
N ASP A 12 7.61 4.89 0.88
CA ASP A 12 7.25 4.05 -0.27
C ASP A 12 6.06 4.65 -1.04
N LEU A 13 5.04 5.15 -0.33
CA LEU A 13 3.91 5.85 -0.95
C LEU A 13 4.34 7.14 -1.66
N ASP A 14 5.25 7.93 -1.06
CA ASP A 14 5.81 9.13 -1.70
C ASP A 14 6.59 8.77 -2.96
N ALA A 15 7.43 7.72 -2.91
CA ALA A 15 8.19 7.25 -4.06
C ALA A 15 7.29 6.75 -5.19
N ILE A 16 6.22 6.02 -4.86
CA ILE A 16 5.20 5.59 -5.82
C ILE A 16 4.54 6.80 -6.47
N TYR A 17 4.20 7.83 -5.70
CA TYR A 17 3.60 9.05 -6.22
C TYR A 17 4.55 9.77 -7.18
N SER A 18 5.78 10.07 -6.76
CA SER A 18 6.79 10.76 -7.58
C SER A 18 7.06 10.03 -8.89
N TRP A 19 7.28 8.71 -8.83
CA TRP A 19 7.53 7.90 -10.01
C TRP A 19 6.34 7.89 -10.98
N THR A 20 5.11 7.88 -10.45
CA THR A 20 3.89 7.91 -11.27
C THR A 20 3.66 9.29 -11.87
N LEU A 21 3.95 10.34 -11.10
CA LEU A 21 3.85 11.74 -11.52
C LEU A 21 4.77 12.03 -12.70
N GLU A 22 6.04 11.65 -12.59
CA GLU A 22 7.05 11.86 -13.64
C GLU A 22 6.67 11.21 -14.98
N ARG A 23 5.91 10.11 -14.94
CA ARG A 23 5.60 9.29 -16.13
C ARG A 23 4.23 9.57 -16.74
N TRP A 24 3.25 9.89 -15.92
CA TRP A 24 1.84 9.97 -16.37
C TRP A 24 1.08 11.20 -15.85
N GLY A 25 1.76 12.10 -15.12
CA GLY A 25 1.18 13.34 -14.63
C GLY A 25 0.30 13.19 -13.39
N VAL A 26 -0.11 14.34 -12.87
CA VAL A 26 -0.76 14.50 -11.55
C VAL A 26 -2.01 13.63 -11.41
N SER A 27 -2.90 13.63 -12.41
CA SER A 27 -4.16 12.88 -12.34
C SER A 27 -3.94 11.38 -12.11
N ARG A 28 -2.95 10.80 -12.81
CA ARG A 28 -2.58 9.38 -12.64
C ARG A 28 -1.90 9.12 -11.30
N ALA A 29 -1.00 10.01 -10.87
CA ALA A 29 -0.32 9.91 -9.58
C ALA A 29 -1.31 9.94 -8.41
N ASP A 30 -2.19 10.94 -8.39
CA ASP A 30 -3.27 11.08 -7.40
C ASP A 30 -4.20 9.88 -7.41
N GLY A 31 -4.66 9.46 -8.60
CA GLY A 31 -5.55 8.32 -8.74
C GLY A 31 -4.92 7.03 -8.26
N TYR A 32 -3.61 6.84 -8.49
CA TYR A 32 -2.92 5.64 -8.02
C TYR A 32 -2.70 5.67 -6.50
N LEU A 33 -2.27 6.80 -5.94
CA LEU A 33 -2.10 6.90 -4.49
C LEU A 33 -3.43 6.70 -3.75
N ARG A 34 -4.52 7.29 -4.26
CA ARG A 34 -5.87 7.12 -3.68
C ARG A 34 -6.38 5.68 -3.80
N SER A 35 -5.93 4.89 -4.78
CA SER A 35 -6.40 3.51 -4.91
C SER A 35 -5.94 2.60 -3.77
N PHE A 36 -4.92 2.98 -2.99
CA PHE A 36 -4.52 2.23 -1.79
C PHE A 36 -5.55 2.32 -0.64
N ASN A 37 -6.38 3.37 -0.59
CA ASN A 37 -7.34 3.56 0.51
C ASN A 37 -8.29 2.37 0.70
N PRO A 38 -8.96 1.84 -0.35
CA PRO A 38 -9.76 0.63 -0.23
C PRO A 38 -9.01 -0.57 0.36
N SER A 39 -7.73 -0.77 -0.01
CA SER A 39 -6.90 -1.82 0.56
C SER A 39 -6.64 -1.59 2.06
N PHE A 40 -6.35 -0.35 2.46
CA PHE A 40 -6.14 0.00 3.88
C PHE A 40 -7.41 -0.11 4.72
N VAL A 41 -8.57 0.25 4.17
CA VAL A 41 -9.87 0.05 4.84
C VAL A 41 -10.11 -1.44 5.09
N ARG A 42 -9.90 -2.28 4.07
CA ARG A 42 -10.05 -3.73 4.20
C ARG A 42 -9.09 -4.35 5.20
N LEU A 43 -7.84 -3.89 5.26
CA LEU A 43 -6.86 -4.33 6.28
C LEU A 43 -7.26 -3.90 7.70
N ARG A 44 -7.87 -2.72 7.83
CA ARG A 44 -8.36 -2.22 9.13
C ARG A 44 -9.54 -3.04 9.66
N GLU A 45 -10.40 -3.50 8.76
CA GLU A 45 -11.59 -4.32 9.04
C GLU A 45 -11.26 -5.80 9.20
N ASN A 46 -10.31 -6.32 8.41
CA ASN A 46 -9.81 -7.68 8.48
C ASN A 46 -8.27 -7.68 8.49
N PRO A 47 -7.65 -7.62 9.69
CA PRO A 47 -6.20 -7.63 9.84
C PRO A 47 -5.51 -8.91 9.33
N GLU A 48 -6.27 -9.99 9.18
CA GLU A 48 -5.78 -11.26 8.66
C GLU A 48 -5.95 -11.40 7.14
N LEU A 49 -6.32 -10.32 6.46
CA LEU A 49 -6.48 -10.30 5.02
C LEU A 49 -5.14 -10.57 4.31
N GLY A 50 -5.16 -11.53 3.38
CA GLY A 50 -4.01 -11.93 2.58
C GLY A 50 -3.23 -13.09 3.19
N PRO A 51 -2.46 -13.82 2.37
CA PRO A 51 -1.62 -14.92 2.84
C PRO A 51 -0.52 -14.42 3.76
N THR A 52 -0.02 -15.33 4.60
CA THR A 52 1.21 -15.11 5.37
C THR A 52 2.38 -14.86 4.41
N SER A 53 3.34 -14.07 4.88
CA SER A 53 4.59 -13.81 4.18
C SER A 53 5.71 -14.67 4.76
N ASP A 54 6.57 -15.14 3.88
CA ASP A 54 7.80 -15.88 4.16
C ASP A 54 8.98 -14.97 4.57
N ILE A 55 8.87 -13.67 4.34
CA ILE A 55 9.94 -12.70 4.61
C ILE A 55 10.17 -12.45 6.12
N ARG A 56 9.14 -12.65 6.94
CA ARG A 56 9.18 -12.44 8.40
C ARG A 56 7.96 -13.07 9.06
N GLU A 57 8.18 -13.74 10.19
CA GLU A 57 7.09 -14.31 11.00
C GLU A 57 6.07 -13.24 11.41
N GLY A 58 4.80 -13.59 11.32
CA GLY A 58 3.67 -12.70 11.62
C GLY A 58 3.33 -11.69 10.52
N TYR A 59 4.12 -11.60 9.44
CA TYR A 59 3.80 -10.72 8.31
C TYR A 59 2.79 -11.38 7.39
N ARG A 60 1.98 -10.56 6.73
CA ARG A 60 1.07 -10.94 5.65
C ARG A 60 1.36 -10.09 4.44
N LYS A 61 0.92 -10.54 3.26
CA LYS A 61 1.11 -9.78 2.03
C LYS A 61 -0.20 -9.59 1.28
N LEU A 62 -0.47 -8.35 0.90
CA LEU A 62 -1.65 -8.00 0.11
C LEU A 62 -1.22 -7.33 -1.19
N ARG A 63 -1.53 -7.96 -2.33
CA ARG A 63 -1.26 -7.36 -3.64
C ARG A 63 -2.20 -6.18 -3.89
N HIS A 64 -1.62 -5.03 -4.21
CA HIS A 64 -2.31 -3.84 -4.68
C HIS A 64 -1.73 -3.44 -6.04
N ARG A 65 -2.38 -3.88 -7.12
CA ARG A 65 -1.90 -3.69 -8.50
C ARG A 65 -0.46 -4.22 -8.66
N GLU A 66 0.48 -3.34 -8.99
CA GLU A 66 1.91 -3.66 -9.18
C GLU A 66 2.70 -3.67 -7.87
N HIS A 67 2.09 -3.32 -6.74
CA HIS A 67 2.75 -3.27 -5.43
C HIS A 67 2.22 -4.33 -4.47
N ILE A 68 2.98 -4.61 -3.43
CA ILE A 68 2.60 -5.51 -2.34
C ILE A 68 2.68 -4.71 -1.03
N VAL A 69 1.59 -4.73 -0.26
CA VAL A 69 1.56 -4.19 1.09
C VAL A 69 1.95 -5.32 2.05
N PHE A 70 2.92 -5.06 2.90
CA PHE A 70 3.41 -5.96 3.95
C PHE A 70 3.03 -5.45 5.34
#